data_AF-A0A6P8BV92-F1
#
_entry.id   AF-A0A6P8BV92-F1
#
_cell.length_a   1.000
_cell.length_b   1.000
_cell.length_c   1.000
_cell.angle_alpha   90.00
_cell.angle_beta   90.00
_cell.angle_gamma   90.00
#
_symmetry.space_group_name_H-M   'P 1'
#
loop_
_entity.id
_entity.type
_entity.pdbx_description
1 polymer ?
#
loop_
_entity_poly.entity_id
_entity_poly.type
_entity_poly.pdbx_seq_one_letter_code
_entity_poly.pdbx_strand_id
1 'polypeptide(L)'
;MALLTRWSDPVRSGLVPGDIAPSGGGTTVAAAVLRLFQRAEKQPPGPWPLPVIWNLHVLGKLPHQSLRKLAKGYGPIMCLRVGNVPAIVVSSPEAAKLFLQTHDRIVAGHPKTHATDHIFYRGKGIALIDYGPHRQSVRRLCISQLLSPSKINLFGPVRKEELRHLVRKIKEAAAVREVMDLSAAVGQLIGDVAFRMILGGSSYKDTANSRAMIREGLTLVGAFNLADYVPLLRAFALRILNFVYL
;
A
#
# COMPACT_ATOMS: atom_id res chain seq x y z
N MET A 1 8.00 -5.63 6.14
CA MET A 1 6.66 -5.14 5.73
C MET A 1 6.50 -3.77 6.37
N ALA A 2 6.39 -2.69 5.60
CA ALA A 2 6.30 -1.34 6.16
C ALA A 2 4.85 -1.05 6.56
N LEU A 3 4.60 -0.81 7.85
CA LEU A 3 3.29 -0.43 8.35
C LEU A 3 3.22 1.09 8.36
N LEU A 4 2.61 1.63 7.30
CA LEU A 4 2.31 3.05 7.16
C LEU A 4 1.05 3.37 7.96
N THR A 5 1.13 3.32 9.29
CA THR A 5 0.04 3.79 10.13
C THR A 5 0.31 5.21 10.58
N ARG A 6 -0.69 6.08 10.40
CA ARG A 6 -0.75 7.39 11.04
C ARG A 6 -0.91 7.14 12.53
N TRP A 7 0.17 7.19 13.29
CA TRP A 7 0.11 7.20 14.74
C TRP A 7 -0.52 8.54 15.18
N SER A 8 -1.77 8.50 15.63
CA SER A 8 -2.38 9.62 16.35
C SER A 8 -1.87 9.59 17.79
N ASP A 9 -1.19 10.65 18.22
CA ASP A 9 -0.75 10.85 19.61
C ASP A 9 -1.91 10.58 20.58
N PRO A 10 -1.78 9.67 21.58
CA PRO A 10 -2.80 9.48 22.61
C PRO A 10 -2.77 10.54 23.73
N VAL A 11 -2.03 11.64 23.58
CA VAL A 11 -1.87 12.68 24.61
C VAL A 11 -2.58 13.98 24.22
N ARG A 12 -3.89 13.89 23.97
CA ARG A 12 -4.80 15.04 23.83
C ARG A 12 -6.00 14.94 24.78
N SER A 13 -5.77 14.50 26.01
CA SER A 13 -6.72 14.65 27.10
C SER A 13 -5.98 15.03 28.38
N GLY A 14 -6.15 16.29 28.79
CA GLY A 14 -5.68 16.79 30.08
C GLY A 14 -4.40 17.62 29.98
N LEU A 15 -4.55 18.92 29.73
CA LEU A 15 -3.72 19.97 30.34
C LEU A 15 -4.39 21.32 30.01
N VAL A 16 -5.00 21.89 31.05
CA VAL A 16 -5.54 23.25 31.09
C VAL A 16 -4.37 24.24 30.93
N PRO A 17 -4.42 25.22 30.01
CA PRO A 17 -3.43 26.28 29.98
C PRO A 17 -3.79 27.33 31.05
N GLY A 18 -3.09 27.28 32.17
CA GLY A 18 -2.90 28.43 33.05
C GLY A 18 -1.80 29.33 32.47
N ASP A 19 -2.01 30.63 32.63
CA ASP A 19 -1.27 31.76 32.08
C ASP A 19 0.25 31.68 32.22
N ILE A 20 0.97 32.29 31.25
CA ILE A 20 2.03 33.29 31.44
C ILE A 20 2.58 33.65 30.04
N ALA A 21 2.54 34.93 29.70
CA ALA A 21 3.30 35.58 28.63
C ALA A 21 4.04 36.80 29.24
N PRO A 22 4.91 37.51 28.51
CA PRO A 22 6.10 37.04 27.78
C PRO A 22 7.34 37.90 28.13
N SER A 23 8.56 37.43 27.87
CA SER A 23 9.70 38.36 27.67
C SER A 23 10.85 37.73 26.87
N GLY A 24 11.45 38.54 26.00
CA GLY A 24 12.83 38.40 25.50
C GLY A 24 13.05 37.48 24.30
N GLY A 25 13.28 38.08 23.12
CA GLY A 25 13.49 37.39 21.85
C GLY A 25 14.87 36.76 21.64
N GLY A 26 14.95 35.89 20.62
CA GLY A 26 16.21 35.50 19.99
C GLY A 26 16.41 34.01 19.66
N THR A 27 15.53 33.09 20.06
CA THR A 27 15.81 31.63 19.94
C THR A 27 14.66 30.76 19.41
N THR A 28 13.73 31.30 18.63
CA THR A 28 12.42 30.63 18.46
C THR A 28 12.26 29.70 17.26
N VAL A 29 13.18 29.64 16.29
CA VAL A 29 13.04 28.67 15.17
C VAL A 29 13.98 27.49 15.34
N ALA A 30 15.28 27.71 15.50
CA ALA A 30 16.25 26.61 15.66
C ALA A 30 16.01 25.80 16.94
N ALA A 31 15.67 26.44 18.06
CA ALA A 31 15.34 25.73 19.30
C ALA A 31 13.96 25.05 19.23
N ALA A 32 12.98 25.61 18.51
CA ALA A 32 11.70 24.93 18.28
C ALA A 32 11.87 23.72 17.35
N VAL A 33 12.71 23.85 16.31
CA VAL A 33 13.11 22.79 15.40
C VAL A 33 13.86 21.69 16.16
N LEU A 34 14.85 22.05 16.98
CA LEU A 34 15.56 21.13 17.89
C LEU A 34 14.62 20.48 18.92
N ARG A 35 13.61 21.19 19.43
CA ARG A 35 12.61 20.64 20.37
C ARG A 35 11.61 19.69 19.68
N LEU A 36 11.28 19.91 18.40
CA LEU A 36 10.58 18.91 17.58
C LEU A 36 11.44 17.66 17.37
N PHE A 37 12.77 17.80 17.35
CA PHE A 37 13.73 16.70 17.22
C PHE A 37 14.09 16.00 18.55
N GLN A 38 13.94 16.67 19.69
CA GLN A 38 14.24 16.13 21.04
C GLN A 38 13.13 15.29 21.67
N ARG A 39 11.99 15.07 21.00
CA ARG A 39 10.95 14.10 21.45
C ARG A 39 11.38 12.62 21.33
N ALA A 40 12.69 12.38 21.28
CA ALA A 40 13.36 11.15 20.86
C ALA A 40 13.41 10.05 21.93
N GLU A 41 13.07 10.32 23.19
CA GLU A 41 13.21 9.29 24.24
C GLU A 41 12.17 8.15 24.16
N LYS A 42 11.16 8.24 23.28
CA LYS A 42 10.11 7.21 23.15
C LYS A 42 9.84 6.75 21.71
N GLN A 43 10.66 7.17 20.74
CA GLN A 43 10.45 6.77 19.34
C GLN A 43 11.45 5.69 18.91
N PRO A 44 11.01 4.70 18.12
CA PRO A 44 11.92 3.71 17.58
C PRO A 44 12.99 4.40 16.72
N PRO A 45 14.23 3.85 16.70
CA PRO A 45 15.36 4.43 15.98
C PRO A 45 15.05 4.61 14.49
N GLY A 46 15.75 5.52 13.81
CA GLY A 46 15.49 5.76 12.39
C GLY A 46 16.45 6.72 11.72
N PRO A 47 16.49 6.73 10.37
CA PRO A 47 17.28 7.69 9.62
C PRO A 47 16.77 9.11 9.84
N TRP A 48 17.71 10.05 9.84
CA TRP A 48 17.40 11.46 10.07
C TRP A 48 16.65 12.06 8.86
N PRO A 49 15.45 12.63 9.06
CA PRO A 49 14.69 13.21 7.96
C PRO A 49 15.28 14.57 7.53
N LEU A 50 15.49 14.76 6.23
CA LEU A 50 15.87 16.07 5.67
C LEU A 50 14.71 17.08 5.71
N PRO A 51 14.97 18.40 5.77
CA PRO A 51 13.94 19.40 5.58
C PRO A 51 13.30 19.25 4.18
N VAL A 52 11.97 19.41 4.09
CA VAL A 52 11.16 19.37 2.85
C VAL A 52 11.01 17.99 2.18
N ILE A 53 12.04 17.15 2.15
CA ILE A 53 12.02 15.84 1.47
C ILE A 53 11.91 14.67 2.46
N TRP A 54 12.20 14.92 3.76
CA TRP A 54 12.20 13.91 4.83
C TRP A 54 13.09 12.72 4.48
N ASN A 55 12.61 11.47 4.60
CA ASN A 55 13.38 10.26 4.30
C ASN A 55 13.16 9.72 2.87
N LEU A 56 12.49 10.49 2.00
CA LEU A 56 12.26 10.08 0.61
C LEU A 56 13.57 9.89 -0.17
N HIS A 57 14.61 10.66 0.16
CA HIS A 57 15.92 10.57 -0.47
C HIS A 57 16.61 9.20 -0.25
N VAL A 58 16.26 8.48 0.82
CA VAL A 58 16.79 7.14 1.11
C VAL A 58 15.95 6.04 0.45
N LEU A 59 14.71 6.36 0.07
CA LEU A 59 13.82 5.44 -0.62
C LEU A 59 14.17 5.45 -2.12
N GLY A 60 15.06 4.55 -2.53
CA GLY A 60 15.41 4.38 -3.95
C GLY A 60 14.26 3.78 -4.78
N LYS A 61 14.54 3.44 -6.05
CA LYS A 61 13.57 2.84 -6.99
C LYS A 61 12.84 1.62 -6.45
N LEU A 62 13.49 0.85 -5.57
CA LEU A 62 12.93 -0.31 -4.89
C LEU A 62 12.88 -0.05 -3.38
N PRO A 63 11.77 0.52 -2.86
CA PRO A 63 11.65 0.90 -1.46
C PRO A 63 11.89 -0.28 -0.51
N HIS A 64 11.36 -1.46 -0.85
CA HIS A 64 11.51 -2.67 -0.02
C HIS A 64 12.98 -3.09 0.20
N GLN A 65 13.86 -2.92 -0.79
CA GLN A 65 15.29 -3.22 -0.65
C GLN A 65 16.00 -2.17 0.22
N SER A 66 15.68 -0.90 0.00
CA SER A 66 16.24 0.22 0.75
C SER A 66 15.88 0.11 2.24
N LEU A 67 14.60 -0.19 2.53
CA LEU A 67 14.11 -0.42 3.88
C LEU A 67 14.78 -1.62 4.56
N ARG A 68 15.04 -2.71 3.83
CA ARG A 68 15.77 -3.86 4.36
C ARG A 68 17.21 -3.49 4.75
N LYS A 69 17.89 -2.68 3.93
CA LYS A 69 19.25 -2.20 4.24
C LYS A 69 19.25 -1.33 5.50
N LEU A 70 18.30 -0.40 5.61
CA LEU A 70 18.14 0.45 6.79
C LEU A 70 17.84 -0.36 8.06
N ALA A 71 16.95 -1.36 7.97
CA ALA A 71 16.61 -2.21 9.11
C ALA A 71 17.81 -3.00 9.67
N LYS A 72 18.84 -3.29 8.85
CA LYS A 72 20.08 -3.90 9.35
C LYS A 72 20.88 -2.95 10.26
N GLY A 73 20.79 -1.64 10.05
CA GLY A 73 21.50 -0.63 10.85
C GLY A 73 20.70 -0.12 12.04
N TYR A 74 19.40 0.13 11.86
CA TYR A 74 18.55 0.72 12.90
C TYR A 74 17.77 -0.32 13.72
N GLY A 75 17.73 -1.58 13.27
CA GLY A 75 17.06 -2.67 13.97
C GLY A 75 15.68 -3.05 13.40
N PRO A 76 14.99 -3.99 14.07
CA PRO A 76 13.80 -4.66 13.53
C PRO A 76 12.55 -3.79 13.53
N ILE A 77 12.51 -2.74 14.36
CA ILE A 77 11.45 -1.73 14.42
C ILE A 77 12.12 -0.38 14.27
N MET A 78 11.83 0.34 13.18
CA MET A 78 12.38 1.66 12.94
C MET A 78 11.32 2.66 12.50
N CYS A 79 11.52 3.93 12.83
CA CYS A 79 10.68 5.04 12.38
C CYS A 79 11.29 5.70 11.15
N LEU A 80 10.46 6.07 10.18
CA LEU A 80 10.87 6.95 9.09
C LEU A 80 9.72 7.86 8.67
N ARG A 81 10.04 8.90 7.90
CA ARG A 81 9.06 9.86 7.38
C ARG A 81 9.01 9.78 5.86
N VAL A 82 7.92 9.24 5.34
CA VAL A 82 7.63 9.18 3.91
C VAL A 82 6.92 10.47 3.53
N GLY A 83 7.70 11.47 3.11
CA GLY A 83 7.19 12.83 2.99
C GLY A 83 6.64 13.33 4.33
N ASN A 84 5.44 13.90 4.34
CA ASN A 84 4.79 14.35 5.57
C ASN A 84 4.12 13.22 6.39
N VAL A 85 4.21 11.96 5.95
CA VAL A 85 3.56 10.82 6.61
C VAL A 85 4.58 10.07 7.48
N PRO A 86 4.39 9.99 8.81
CA PRO A 86 5.21 9.12 9.65
C PRO A 86 4.90 7.65 9.37
N ALA A 87 5.94 6.82 9.38
CA ALA A 87 5.89 5.43 8.98
C ALA A 87 6.71 4.56 9.94
N ILE A 88 6.18 3.40 10.31
CA ILE A 88 6.89 2.40 11.11
C ILE A 88 7.26 1.23 10.20
N VAL A 89 8.54 0.87 10.18
CA VAL A 89 9.00 -0.28 9.43
C VAL A 89 9.26 -1.44 10.37
N VAL A 90 8.62 -2.56 10.05
CA VAL A 90 8.73 -3.80 10.79
C VAL A 90 9.44 -4.83 9.91
N SER A 91 10.56 -5.33 10.42
CA SER A 91 11.51 -6.16 9.66
C SER A 91 11.87 -7.49 10.32
N SER A 92 11.28 -7.83 11.47
CA SER A 92 11.41 -9.18 12.08
C SER A 92 10.06 -9.90 12.21
N PRO A 93 10.05 -11.25 12.23
CA PRO A 93 8.84 -12.03 12.44
C PRO A 93 8.17 -11.75 13.79
N GLU A 94 8.95 -11.60 14.86
CA GLU A 94 8.46 -11.35 16.22
C GLU A 94 7.76 -10.00 16.30
N ALA A 95 8.38 -8.97 15.72
CA ALA A 95 7.78 -7.65 15.62
C ALA A 95 6.54 -7.69 14.72
N ALA A 96 6.58 -8.38 13.58
CA ALA A 96 5.41 -8.51 12.71
C ALA A 96 4.23 -9.18 13.44
N LYS A 97 4.50 -10.20 14.25
CA LYS A 97 3.49 -10.87 15.10
C LYS A 97 2.84 -9.88 16.07
N LEU A 98 3.64 -9.05 16.75
CA LEU A 98 3.12 -8.05 17.69
C LEU A 98 2.19 -7.04 17.03
N PHE A 99 2.52 -6.57 15.82
CA PHE A 99 1.69 -5.58 15.12
C PHE A 99 0.48 -6.19 14.39
N LEU A 100 0.63 -7.38 13.79
CA LEU A 100 -0.40 -8.00 12.94
C LEU A 100 -1.32 -8.96 13.68
N GLN A 101 -0.96 -9.40 14.89
CA GLN A 101 -1.80 -10.29 15.72
C GLN A 101 -2.19 -9.62 17.04
N THR A 102 -1.23 -9.14 17.82
CA THR A 102 -1.51 -8.62 19.17
C THR A 102 -2.17 -7.24 19.14
N HIS A 103 -1.72 -6.37 18.23
CA HIS A 103 -2.21 -4.99 18.11
C HIS A 103 -2.89 -4.73 16.75
N ASP A 104 -3.43 -5.78 16.13
CA ASP A 104 -4.00 -5.75 14.79
C ASP A 104 -5.09 -4.67 14.65
N ARG A 105 -5.95 -4.50 15.66
CA ARG A 105 -7.04 -3.50 15.66
C ARG A 105 -6.54 -2.06 15.59
N ILE A 106 -5.40 -1.75 16.21
CA ILE A 106 -4.80 -0.41 16.21
C ILE A 106 -4.13 -0.14 14.85
N VAL A 107 -3.61 -1.19 14.22
CA VAL A 107 -2.81 -1.12 12.99
C VAL A 107 -3.66 -1.37 11.73
N ALA A 108 -4.91 -1.80 11.88
CA ALA A 108 -5.78 -2.20 10.78
C ALA A 108 -6.22 -1.07 9.83
N GLY A 109 -5.90 0.19 10.13
CA GLY A 109 -6.14 1.33 9.26
C GLY A 109 -5.18 1.35 8.07
N HIS A 110 -5.65 1.84 6.92
CA HIS A 110 -4.82 2.02 5.73
C HIS A 110 -4.65 3.52 5.45
N PRO A 111 -3.46 3.95 4.99
CA PRO A 111 -3.28 5.32 4.54
C PRO A 111 -4.12 5.56 3.27
N LYS A 112 -4.93 6.60 3.28
CA LYS A 112 -5.73 7.02 2.13
C LYS A 112 -4.84 7.79 1.16
N THR A 113 -4.56 7.18 0.02
CA THR A 113 -3.87 7.82 -1.13
C THR A 113 -4.89 8.20 -2.19
N HIS A 114 -4.56 9.15 -3.07
CA HIS A 114 -5.49 9.59 -4.11
C HIS A 114 -5.85 8.45 -5.08
N ALA A 115 -4.87 7.63 -5.48
CA ALA A 115 -5.09 6.46 -6.32
C ALA A 115 -6.03 5.46 -5.64
N THR A 116 -5.82 5.20 -4.34
CA THR A 116 -6.67 4.27 -3.59
C THR A 116 -8.09 4.79 -3.36
N ASP A 117 -8.25 6.11 -3.19
CA ASP A 117 -9.57 6.72 -3.07
C ASP A 117 -10.34 6.67 -4.38
N HIS A 118 -9.67 6.85 -5.51
CA HIS A 118 -10.34 6.74 -6.81
C HIS A 118 -10.69 5.29 -7.15
N ILE A 119 -9.73 4.37 -7.01
CA ILE A 119 -9.86 2.97 -7.45
C ILE A 119 -10.75 2.15 -6.51
N PHE A 120 -10.70 2.39 -5.20
CA PHE A 120 -11.51 1.65 -4.22
C PHE A 120 -12.74 2.44 -3.74
N TYR A 121 -13.27 3.34 -4.57
CA TYR A 121 -14.50 4.09 -4.29
C TYR A 121 -14.50 4.78 -2.91
N ARG A 122 -13.42 5.52 -2.63
CA ARG A 122 -13.16 6.23 -1.37
C ARG A 122 -13.10 5.29 -0.16
N GLY A 123 -12.41 4.15 -0.32
CA GLY A 123 -12.23 3.16 0.74
C GLY A 123 -13.41 2.21 0.95
N LYS A 124 -14.28 2.03 -0.05
CA LYS A 124 -15.38 1.04 -0.04
C LYS A 124 -14.98 -0.31 -0.66
N GLY A 125 -13.83 -0.40 -1.31
CA GLY A 125 -13.35 -1.66 -1.92
C GLY A 125 -12.63 -2.59 -0.94
N ILE A 126 -12.95 -3.89 -1.00
CA ILE A 126 -12.61 -4.98 -0.04
C ILE A 126 -11.19 -4.89 0.56
N ALA A 127 -10.19 -4.57 -0.25
CA ALA A 127 -8.79 -4.52 0.16
C ALA A 127 -8.44 -3.36 1.10
N LEU A 128 -9.07 -2.19 0.93
CA LEU A 128 -8.73 -0.95 1.64
C LEU A 128 -9.89 -0.37 2.48
N ILE A 129 -10.95 -1.16 2.71
CA ILE A 129 -12.02 -0.78 3.66
C ILE A 129 -11.43 -0.59 5.06
N ASP A 130 -11.79 0.54 5.67
CA ASP A 130 -11.44 0.86 7.06
C ASP A 130 -11.95 -0.22 8.02
N TYR A 131 -11.26 -0.43 9.14
CA TYR A 131 -11.65 -1.47 10.10
C TYR A 131 -13.05 -1.20 10.68
N GLY A 132 -13.95 -2.18 10.60
CA GLY A 132 -15.31 -2.08 11.12
C GLY A 132 -16.19 -3.28 10.76
N PRO A 133 -17.45 -3.32 11.22
CA PRO A 133 -18.38 -4.42 10.96
C PRO A 133 -18.55 -4.70 9.45
N HIS A 134 -18.60 -3.65 8.64
CA HIS A 134 -18.71 -3.77 7.18
C HIS A 134 -17.54 -4.56 6.57
N ARG A 135 -16.29 -4.24 6.97
CA ARG A 135 -15.09 -4.96 6.51
C ARG A 135 -15.15 -6.45 6.85
N GLN A 136 -15.64 -6.78 8.04
CA GLN A 136 -15.77 -8.18 8.48
C GLN A 136 -16.85 -8.91 7.67
N SER A 137 -18.03 -8.31 7.49
CA SER A 137 -19.12 -8.90 6.70
C SER A 137 -18.71 -9.17 5.26
N VAL A 138 -18.07 -8.19 4.60
CA VAL A 138 -17.61 -8.34 3.22
C VAL A 138 -16.53 -9.42 3.11
N ARG A 139 -15.56 -9.48 4.04
CA ARG A 139 -14.56 -10.56 4.06
C ARG A 139 -15.19 -11.94 4.28
N ARG A 140 -16.14 -12.07 5.20
CA ARG A 140 -16.88 -13.32 5.43
C ARG A 140 -17.64 -13.76 4.19
N LEU A 141 -18.24 -12.83 3.45
CA LEU A 141 -18.90 -13.12 2.18
C LEU A 141 -17.90 -13.62 1.14
N CYS A 142 -16.77 -12.94 0.94
CA CYS A 142 -15.74 -13.38 0.00
C CYS A 142 -15.17 -14.76 0.35
N ILE A 143 -14.90 -15.00 1.64
CA ILE A 143 -14.39 -16.28 2.11
C ILE A 143 -15.41 -17.39 1.88
N SER A 144 -16.69 -17.17 2.20
CA SER A 144 -17.71 -18.22 2.03
C SER A 144 -18.05 -18.48 0.56
N GLN A 145 -18.16 -17.44 -0.26
CA GLN A 145 -18.67 -17.55 -1.63
C GLN A 145 -17.62 -17.79 -2.71
N LEU A 146 -16.37 -17.35 -2.50
CA LEU A 146 -15.32 -17.44 -3.51
C LEU A 146 -14.12 -18.28 -3.05
N LEU A 147 -13.71 -18.14 -1.80
CA LEU A 147 -12.45 -18.70 -1.30
C LEU A 147 -12.65 -19.90 -0.36
N SER A 148 -13.87 -20.43 -0.25
CA SER A 148 -14.13 -21.60 0.60
C SER A 148 -13.61 -22.87 -0.08
N PRO A 149 -13.19 -23.90 0.69
CA PRO A 149 -12.68 -25.14 0.11
C PRO A 149 -13.65 -25.78 -0.90
N SER A 150 -14.95 -25.73 -0.61
CA SER A 150 -16.01 -26.20 -1.52
C SER A 150 -16.02 -25.42 -2.84
N LYS A 151 -15.96 -24.09 -2.79
CA LYS A 151 -15.91 -23.24 -3.98
C LYS A 151 -14.61 -23.41 -4.76
N ILE A 152 -13.47 -23.52 -4.08
CA ILE A 152 -12.18 -23.80 -4.70
C ILE A 152 -12.24 -25.10 -5.49
N ASN A 153 -12.86 -26.16 -4.94
CA ASN A 153 -13.04 -27.44 -5.63
C ASN A 153 -14.02 -27.32 -6.80
N LEU A 154 -15.13 -26.60 -6.63
CA LEU A 154 -16.11 -26.33 -7.69
C LEU A 154 -15.47 -25.69 -8.92
N PHE A 155 -14.54 -24.75 -8.74
CA PHE A 155 -13.80 -24.09 -9.84
C PHE A 155 -12.58 -24.88 -10.34
N GLY A 156 -12.33 -26.08 -9.82
CA GLY A 156 -11.25 -26.96 -10.26
C GLY A 156 -11.25 -27.24 -11.77
N PRO A 157 -12.39 -27.56 -12.41
CA PRO A 157 -12.47 -27.77 -13.85
C PRO A 157 -12.04 -26.56 -14.67
N VAL A 158 -12.44 -25.34 -14.27
CA VAL A 158 -12.06 -24.09 -14.94
C VAL A 158 -10.54 -23.90 -14.91
N ARG A 159 -9.91 -24.08 -13.74
CA ARG A 159 -8.45 -24.00 -13.64
C ARG A 159 -7.73 -25.03 -14.52
N LYS A 160 -8.24 -26.26 -14.56
CA LYS A 160 -7.69 -27.32 -15.42
C LYS A 160 -7.86 -27.01 -16.90
N GLU A 161 -8.97 -26.37 -17.29
CA GLU A 161 -9.22 -25.95 -18.67
C GLU A 161 -8.25 -24.85 -19.11
N GLU A 162 -8.16 -23.75 -18.34
CA GLU A 162 -7.24 -22.65 -18.66
C GLU A 162 -5.77 -23.09 -18.64
N LEU A 163 -5.39 -23.98 -17.70
CA LEU A 163 -4.06 -24.55 -17.66
C LEU A 163 -3.76 -25.40 -18.90
N ARG A 164 -4.71 -26.23 -19.35
CA ARG A 164 -4.56 -27.01 -20.59
C ARG A 164 -4.40 -26.09 -21.81
N HIS A 165 -5.13 -24.98 -21.85
CA HIS A 165 -4.99 -23.98 -22.90
C HIS A 165 -3.60 -23.36 -22.93
N LEU A 166 -3.08 -22.95 -21.77
CA LEU A 166 -1.71 -22.44 -21.66
C LEU A 166 -0.70 -23.49 -22.15
N VAL A 167 -0.76 -24.72 -21.62
CA VAL A 167 0.17 -25.81 -22.01
C VAL A 167 0.15 -26.06 -23.52
N ARG A 168 -1.03 -26.00 -24.16
CA ARG A 168 -1.15 -26.13 -25.61
C ARG A 168 -0.40 -25.02 -26.33
N LYS A 169 -0.59 -23.75 -25.94
CA LYS A 169 0.15 -22.61 -26.50
C LYS A 169 1.67 -22.78 -26.35
N ILE A 170 2.14 -23.26 -25.19
CA ILE A 170 3.58 -23.52 -24.99
C ILE A 170 4.08 -24.57 -25.98
N LYS A 171 3.33 -25.65 -26.19
CA LYS A 171 3.70 -26.72 -27.13
C LYS A 171 3.73 -26.23 -28.58
N GLU A 172 2.75 -25.42 -28.97
CA GLU A 172 2.67 -24.81 -30.30
C GLU A 172 3.87 -23.89 -30.55
N ALA A 173 4.15 -22.97 -29.62
CA ALA A 173 5.31 -22.08 -29.71
C ALA A 173 6.64 -22.86 -29.75
N ALA A 174 6.77 -23.93 -28.95
CA ALA A 174 7.95 -24.78 -28.96
C ALA A 174 8.14 -25.52 -30.30
N ALA A 175 7.05 -25.97 -30.94
CA ALA A 175 7.10 -26.65 -32.23
C ALA A 175 7.65 -25.76 -33.35
N VAL A 176 7.34 -24.46 -33.30
CA VAL A 176 7.86 -23.45 -34.24
C VAL A 176 9.13 -22.74 -33.74
N ARG A 177 9.67 -23.15 -32.59
CA ARG A 177 10.84 -22.55 -31.91
C ARG A 177 10.69 -21.05 -31.62
N GLU A 178 9.47 -20.61 -31.34
CA GLU A 178 9.16 -19.23 -30.99
C GLU A 178 9.54 -18.93 -29.51
N VAL A 179 10.09 -17.74 -29.27
CA VAL A 179 10.38 -17.26 -27.92
C VAL A 179 9.10 -16.69 -27.31
N MET A 180 8.67 -17.24 -26.18
CA MET A 180 7.45 -16.82 -25.50
C MET A 180 7.74 -16.26 -24.10
N ASP A 181 7.11 -15.14 -23.77
CA ASP A 181 7.13 -14.58 -22.41
C ASP A 181 6.18 -15.36 -21.48
N LEU A 182 6.77 -16.22 -20.65
CA LEU A 182 6.04 -17.01 -19.65
C LEU A 182 5.41 -16.15 -18.55
N SER A 183 5.99 -15.00 -18.23
CA SER A 183 5.43 -14.11 -17.20
C SER A 183 4.11 -13.50 -17.67
N ALA A 184 4.08 -13.03 -18.91
CA ALA A 184 2.86 -12.56 -19.55
C ALA A 184 1.83 -13.68 -19.69
N ALA A 185 2.24 -14.88 -20.12
CA ALA A 185 1.35 -16.02 -20.32
C ALA A 185 0.72 -16.54 -19.01
N VAL A 186 1.51 -16.65 -17.93
CA VAL A 186 0.99 -17.00 -16.60
C VAL A 186 0.11 -15.90 -16.03
N GLY A 187 0.48 -14.63 -16.24
CA GLY A 187 -0.37 -13.49 -15.86
C GLY A 187 -1.74 -13.54 -16.53
N GLN A 188 -1.80 -13.90 -17.82
CA GLN A 188 -3.05 -14.10 -18.55
C GLN A 188 -3.86 -15.26 -17.97
N LEU A 189 -3.22 -16.41 -17.71
CA LEU A 189 -3.87 -17.58 -17.08
C LEU A 189 -4.56 -17.21 -15.75
N ILE A 190 -3.85 -16.49 -14.87
CA ILE A 190 -4.41 -16.08 -13.57
C ILE A 190 -5.61 -15.15 -13.77
N GLY A 191 -5.48 -14.20 -14.69
CA GLY A 191 -6.56 -13.27 -15.04
C GLY A 191 -7.80 -13.99 -15.59
N ASP A 192 -7.61 -14.96 -16.49
CA ASP A 192 -8.69 -15.70 -17.14
C ASP A 192 -9.42 -16.61 -16.15
N VAL A 193 -8.67 -17.29 -15.27
CA VAL A 193 -9.25 -18.05 -14.16
C VAL A 193 -10.05 -17.13 -13.24
N ALA A 194 -9.48 -16.01 -12.81
CA ALA A 194 -10.17 -15.09 -11.89
C ALA A 194 -11.44 -14.50 -12.52
N PHE A 195 -11.38 -14.09 -13.79
CA PHE A 195 -12.52 -13.55 -14.51
C PHE A 195 -13.64 -14.58 -14.66
N ARG A 196 -13.32 -15.81 -15.07
CA ARG A 196 -14.31 -16.89 -15.19
C ARG A 196 -14.90 -17.29 -13.84
N MET A 197 -14.12 -17.26 -12.76
CA MET A 197 -14.61 -17.52 -11.40
C MET A 197 -15.55 -16.44 -10.89
N ILE A 198 -15.31 -15.16 -11.23
CA ILE A 198 -16.08 -14.02 -10.70
C ILE A 198 -17.33 -13.73 -11.57
N LEU A 199 -17.18 -13.73 -12.89
CA LEU A 199 -18.20 -13.26 -13.83
C LEU A 199 -18.91 -14.38 -14.58
N GLY A 200 -18.45 -15.63 -14.45
CA GLY A 200 -19.11 -16.81 -15.03
C GLY A 200 -19.11 -16.89 -16.57
N GLY A 201 -18.60 -15.88 -17.29
CA GLY A 201 -18.69 -15.76 -18.74
C GLY A 201 -17.37 -16.01 -19.49
N SER A 202 -17.49 -16.49 -20.73
CA SER A 202 -16.40 -16.89 -21.65
C SER A 202 -16.09 -15.86 -22.75
N SER A 203 -16.67 -14.65 -22.72
CA SER A 203 -16.46 -13.66 -23.80
C SER A 203 -15.08 -13.00 -23.72
N TYR A 204 -14.13 -13.54 -24.47
CA TYR A 204 -12.71 -13.16 -24.49
C TYR A 204 -12.44 -11.70 -24.89
N LYS A 205 -13.39 -11.03 -25.58
CA LYS A 205 -13.23 -9.63 -26.01
C LYS A 205 -13.46 -8.62 -24.88
N ASP A 206 -14.51 -8.78 -24.08
CA ASP A 206 -14.75 -7.92 -22.90
C ASP A 206 -13.72 -8.19 -21.78
N THR A 207 -13.17 -9.41 -21.72
CA THR A 207 -12.12 -9.74 -20.75
C THR A 207 -10.82 -9.00 -21.04
N ALA A 208 -10.47 -8.72 -22.30
CA ALA A 208 -9.22 -8.05 -22.66
C ALA A 208 -9.16 -6.60 -22.15
N ASN A 209 -10.21 -5.81 -22.40
CA ASN A 209 -10.29 -4.42 -21.95
C ASN A 209 -10.37 -4.32 -20.42
N SER A 210 -11.17 -5.16 -19.78
CA SER A 210 -11.27 -5.19 -18.31
C SER A 210 -9.95 -5.61 -17.64
N ARG A 211 -9.21 -6.57 -18.21
CA ARG A 211 -7.87 -6.96 -17.72
C ARG A 211 -6.86 -5.83 -17.82
N ALA A 212 -6.85 -5.10 -18.93
CA ALA A 212 -5.96 -3.95 -19.11
C ALA A 212 -6.22 -2.89 -18.02
N MET A 213 -7.49 -2.54 -17.80
CA MET A 213 -7.90 -1.60 -16.74
C MET A 213 -7.52 -2.10 -15.34
N ILE A 214 -7.72 -3.39 -15.03
CA ILE A 214 -7.35 -3.97 -13.73
C ILE A 214 -5.83 -3.90 -13.52
N ARG A 215 -5.05 -4.26 -14.53
CA ARG A 215 -3.58 -4.23 -14.47
C ARG A 215 -3.06 -2.80 -14.29
N GLU A 216 -3.61 -1.85 -15.01
CA GLU A 216 -3.28 -0.44 -14.87
C GLU A 216 -3.64 0.07 -13.47
N GLY A 217 -4.86 -0.23 -12.99
CA GLY A 217 -5.28 0.11 -11.63
C GLY A 217 -4.37 -0.48 -10.55
N LEU A 218 -3.99 -1.76 -10.67
CA LEU A 218 -3.03 -2.39 -9.74
C LEU A 218 -1.64 -1.75 -9.79
N THR A 219 -1.20 -1.34 -10.99
CA THR A 219 0.08 -0.64 -11.16
C THR A 219 0.04 0.73 -10.48
N LEU A 220 -1.06 1.48 -10.63
CA LEU A 220 -1.25 2.78 -9.99
C LEU A 220 -1.36 2.68 -8.46
N VAL A 221 -2.05 1.66 -7.94
CA VAL A 221 -2.16 1.40 -6.49
C VAL A 221 -0.83 0.96 -5.89
N GLY A 222 -0.06 0.15 -6.62
CA GLY A 222 1.23 -0.37 -6.17
C GLY A 222 2.39 0.62 -6.36
N ALA A 223 2.22 1.63 -7.21
CA ALA A 223 3.24 2.64 -7.47
C ALA A 223 3.43 3.56 -6.26
N PHE A 224 4.68 3.81 -5.91
CA PHE A 224 5.03 4.80 -4.92
C PHE A 224 4.90 6.20 -5.53
N ASN A 225 3.74 6.84 -5.36
CA ASN A 225 3.49 8.17 -5.91
C ASN A 225 3.92 9.28 -4.93
N LEU A 226 4.96 10.04 -5.31
CA LEU A 226 5.47 11.15 -4.49
C LEU A 226 4.42 12.23 -4.18
N ALA A 227 3.43 12.42 -5.07
CA ALA A 227 2.37 13.40 -4.87
C ALA A 227 1.45 13.09 -3.67
N ASP A 228 1.36 11.82 -3.25
CA ASP A 228 0.59 11.43 -2.06
C ASP A 228 1.32 11.78 -0.75
N TYR A 229 2.64 11.96 -0.81
CA TYR A 229 3.50 12.15 0.38
C TYR A 229 4.06 13.57 0.51
N VAL A 230 4.18 14.32 -0.59
CA VAL A 230 4.73 15.68 -0.61
C VAL A 230 3.62 16.69 -0.94
N PRO A 231 3.14 17.48 0.04
CA PRO A 231 2.06 18.46 -0.17
C PRO A 231 2.34 19.48 -1.27
N LEU A 232 3.60 19.88 -1.44
CA LEU A 232 4.03 20.79 -2.51
C LEU A 232 3.79 20.18 -3.90
N LEU A 233 4.16 18.91 -4.10
CA LEU A 233 3.93 18.22 -5.37
C LEU A 233 2.44 18.00 -5.64
N ARG A 234 1.63 17.82 -4.60
CA ARG A 234 0.17 17.77 -4.71
C ARG A 234 -0.41 19.07 -5.28
N ALA A 235 0.08 20.22 -4.83
CA ALA A 235 -0.34 21.52 -5.36
C ALA A 235 0.05 21.69 -6.84
N PHE A 236 1.24 21.22 -7.24
CA PHE A 236 1.68 21.23 -8.64
C PHE A 236 0.88 20.25 -9.52
N ALA A 237 0.61 19.02 -9.04
CA ALA A 237 -0.15 18.02 -9.79
C ALA A 237 -1.61 18.46 -10.04
N LEU A 238 -2.27 19.05 -9.04
CA LEU A 238 -3.61 19.63 -9.20
C LEU A 238 -3.59 20.83 -10.17
N ARG A 239 -2.51 21.59 -10.19
CA ARG A 239 -2.37 22.75 -11.09
C ARG A 239 -2.15 22.34 -12.55
N ILE A 240 -1.44 21.23 -12.80
CA ILE A 240 -1.26 20.67 -14.15
C ILE A 240 -2.57 20.05 -14.66
N LEU A 241 -3.29 19.30 -13.81
CA LEU A 241 -4.61 18.75 -14.19
C LEU A 241 -5.63 19.86 -14.51
N ASN A 242 -5.63 20.97 -13.77
CA ASN A 242 -6.49 22.11 -14.09
C ASN A 242 -6.06 22.87 -15.36
N PHE A 243 -4.81 22.77 -15.79
CA PHE A 243 -4.32 23.42 -17.02
C PHE A 243 -4.52 22.56 -18.28
N VAL A 244 -4.75 21.25 -18.12
CA VAL A 244 -5.02 20.33 -19.24
C VAL A 244 -6.53 20.17 -19.51
N TYR A 245 -7.38 20.62 -18.58
CA TYR A 245 -8.85 20.61 -18.70
C TYR A 245 -9.47 22.03 -18.80
N LEU A 246 -8.67 23.04 -19.16
CA LEU A 246 -9.07 24.38 -19.60
C LEU A 246 -8.49 24.61 -21.00
#